data_AF-A0A3N5SIS0-F1
#
_entry.id   AF-A0A3N5SIS0-F1
#
_cell.length_a   1.000
_cell.length_b   1.000
_cell.length_c   1.000
_cell.angle_alpha   90.00
_cell.angle_beta   90.00
_cell.angle_gamma   90.00
#
_symmetry.space_group_name_H-M   'P 1'
#
loop_
_entity.id
_entity.type
_entity.pdbx_description
1 polymer ?
#
loop_
_entity_poly.entity_id
_entity_poly.type
_entity_poly.pdbx_seq_one_letter_code
_entity_poly.pdbx_strand_id
1 'polypeptide(L)'
;MDVLMIHDLSEAHFGLPLDRYGLTFDDGLYSQYYYYPLLKAHPRPLTFFITTSLIRDAPARARFDGNFLRHLATGRYSHKAFIEKDLDCFMTAEEVRFLAEQPNVRIGAHSHFHDVILTDVHPRKPKPVSPWKSERFADVPAALRQGLSIRSRLAFQGFEFAEGRLAPRSEDRWMEFIRRDTELCLNWFERHRIRVPDAYCFPFNEYSSRLIDMLASFGFREFYAARSAKDPRL
;
A
#
# COMPACT_ATOMS: atom_id res chain seq x y z
N MET A 1 -21.02 -4.39 -7.70
CA MET A 1 -20.05 -4.42 -8.82
C MET A 1 -18.72 -4.80 -8.23
N ASP A 2 -18.06 -5.80 -8.79
CA ASP A 2 -16.89 -6.39 -8.14
C ASP A 2 -15.62 -5.61 -8.50
N VAL A 3 -14.81 -5.33 -7.49
CA VAL A 3 -13.50 -4.70 -7.63
C VAL A 3 -12.43 -5.75 -7.38
N LEU A 4 -11.51 -5.92 -8.34
CA LEU A 4 -10.36 -6.80 -8.24
C LEU A 4 -9.13 -5.97 -7.87
N MET A 5 -8.56 -6.27 -6.71
CA MET A 5 -7.34 -5.65 -6.20
C MET A 5 -6.13 -6.49 -6.57
N ILE A 6 -5.19 -5.89 -7.30
CA ILE A 6 -3.99 -6.54 -7.82
C ILE A 6 -2.76 -5.81 -7.25
N HIS A 7 -1.83 -6.54 -6.65
CA HIS A 7 -0.56 -5.96 -6.21
C HIS A 7 0.46 -6.06 -7.34
N ASP A 8 1.08 -7.23 -7.52
CA ASP A 8 2.07 -7.47 -8.57
C ASP A 8 1.41 -8.09 -9.80
N LEU A 9 1.48 -7.41 -10.95
CA LEU A 9 0.99 -7.95 -12.21
C LEU A 9 1.95 -9.00 -12.77
N SER A 10 1.36 -10.03 -13.37
CA SER A 10 2.07 -11.16 -13.99
C SER A 10 1.32 -11.64 -15.22
N GLU A 11 1.98 -12.38 -16.10
CA GLU A 11 1.42 -12.95 -17.33
C GLU A 11 0.04 -13.60 -17.12
N ALA A 12 -0.10 -14.41 -16.07
CA ALA A 12 -1.33 -15.14 -15.82
C ALA A 12 -2.54 -14.26 -15.47
N HIS A 13 -2.36 -12.97 -15.14
CA HIS A 13 -3.48 -12.03 -14.98
C HIS A 13 -4.17 -11.73 -16.32
N PHE A 14 -3.42 -11.71 -17.42
CA PHE A 14 -3.97 -11.37 -18.74
C PHE A 14 -4.79 -12.52 -19.36
N GLY A 15 -4.80 -13.69 -18.73
CA GLY A 15 -5.72 -14.78 -19.05
C GLY A 15 -7.07 -14.70 -18.30
N LEU A 16 -7.24 -13.75 -17.38
CA LEU A 16 -8.47 -13.57 -16.61
C LEU A 16 -9.46 -12.64 -17.34
N PRO A 17 -10.79 -12.77 -17.10
CA PRO A 17 -11.79 -11.85 -17.65
C PRO A 17 -11.80 -10.52 -16.87
N LEU A 18 -10.71 -9.75 -16.99
CA LEU A 18 -10.47 -8.51 -16.22
C LEU A 18 -11.54 -7.44 -16.50
N ASP A 19 -12.10 -7.42 -17.70
CA ASP A 19 -13.18 -6.53 -18.14
C ASP A 19 -14.45 -6.63 -17.28
N ARG A 20 -14.64 -7.73 -16.53
CA ARG A 20 -15.76 -7.90 -15.59
C ARG A 20 -15.61 -7.10 -14.31
N TYR A 21 -14.42 -6.59 -14.01
CA TYR A 21 -14.10 -5.96 -12.73
C TYR A 21 -13.78 -4.46 -12.87
N GLY A 22 -13.91 -3.72 -11.77
CA GLY A 22 -13.10 -2.52 -11.57
C GLY A 22 -11.71 -2.93 -11.11
N LEU A 23 -10.65 -2.35 -11.68
CA LEU A 23 -9.28 -2.72 -11.33
C LEU A 23 -8.65 -1.66 -10.43
N THR A 24 -8.16 -2.12 -9.28
CA THR A 24 -7.39 -1.33 -8.33
C THR A 24 -6.02 -1.95 -8.13
N PHE A 25 -4.99 -1.12 -8.07
CA PHE A 25 -3.60 -1.54 -7.91
C PHE A 25 -3.00 -0.87 -6.68
N ASP A 26 -2.54 -1.67 -5.72
CA ASP A 26 -2.01 -1.16 -4.45
C ASP A 26 -0.48 -1.10 -4.47
N ASP A 27 0.11 -0.40 -3.51
CA ASP A 27 1.55 -0.26 -3.24
C ASP A 27 2.36 0.58 -4.24
N GLY A 28 1.97 0.64 -5.52
CA GLY A 28 2.71 1.37 -6.56
C GLY A 28 3.90 0.58 -7.13
N LEU A 29 3.69 -0.71 -7.44
CA LEU A 29 4.73 -1.60 -7.98
C LEU A 29 5.05 -1.31 -9.44
N TYR A 30 6.32 -1.51 -9.83
CA TYR A 30 6.79 -1.28 -11.20
C TYR A 30 6.04 -2.09 -12.25
N SER A 31 5.62 -3.32 -11.93
CA SER A 31 4.85 -4.16 -12.85
C SER A 31 3.55 -3.48 -13.32
N GLN A 32 2.96 -2.64 -12.47
CA GLN A 32 1.74 -1.88 -12.77
C GLN A 32 1.95 -0.86 -13.90
N TYR A 33 3.06 -0.11 -13.83
CA TYR A 33 3.47 0.79 -14.91
C TYR A 33 3.95 0.02 -16.14
N TYR A 34 4.78 -1.01 -15.94
CA TYR A 34 5.37 -1.79 -17.03
C TYR A 34 4.27 -2.38 -17.93
N TYR A 35 3.24 -2.99 -17.34
CA TYR A 35 2.15 -3.61 -18.10
C TYR A 35 0.98 -2.69 -18.45
N TYR A 36 1.03 -1.40 -18.09
CA TYR A 36 -0.01 -0.44 -18.47
C TYR A 36 -0.41 -0.49 -19.96
N PRO A 37 0.51 -0.66 -20.94
CA PRO A 37 0.14 -0.77 -22.36
C PRO A 37 -0.87 -1.89 -22.67
N LEU A 38 -0.90 -2.97 -21.89
CA LEU A 38 -1.84 -4.07 -22.02
C LEU A 38 -3.20 -3.79 -21.36
N LEU A 39 -3.23 -2.83 -20.42
CA LEU A 39 -4.43 -2.47 -19.65
C LEU A 39 -5.10 -1.18 -20.14
N LYS A 40 -4.43 -0.36 -20.97
CA LYS A 40 -4.94 0.96 -21.40
C LYS A 40 -6.28 0.93 -22.12
N ALA A 41 -6.65 -0.21 -22.72
CA ALA A 41 -7.92 -0.42 -23.40
C ALA A 41 -9.04 -0.95 -22.48
N HIS A 42 -8.76 -1.09 -21.18
CA HIS A 42 -9.74 -1.56 -20.21
C HIS A 42 -10.98 -0.64 -20.21
N PRO A 43 -12.21 -1.17 -20.24
CA PRO A 43 -13.43 -0.39 -20.44
C PRO A 43 -13.78 0.54 -19.26
N ARG A 44 -13.03 0.46 -18.17
CA ARG A 44 -13.25 1.23 -16.93
C ARG A 44 -11.95 1.85 -16.45
N PRO A 45 -12.03 2.95 -15.66
CA PRO A 45 -10.86 3.55 -15.07
C PRO A 45 -10.03 2.55 -14.24
N LEU A 46 -8.72 2.59 -14.43
CA LEU A 46 -7.73 1.89 -13.63
C LEU A 46 -7.37 2.78 -12.45
N THR A 47 -7.46 2.29 -11.21
CA THR A 47 -7.11 3.10 -10.02
C THR A 47 -5.82 2.58 -9.40
N PHE A 48 -4.79 3.43 -9.29
CA PHE A 48 -3.50 3.07 -8.68
C PHE A 48 -3.35 3.80 -7.36
N PHE A 49 -3.26 3.06 -6.27
CA PHE A 49 -3.04 3.56 -4.92
C PHE A 49 -1.55 3.53 -4.60
N ILE A 50 -0.98 4.70 -4.35
CA ILE A 50 0.47 4.90 -4.26
C ILE A 50 0.90 4.99 -2.80
N THR A 51 1.81 4.10 -2.39
CA THR A 51 2.54 4.23 -1.12
C THR A 51 3.74 5.15 -1.36
N THR A 52 3.60 6.41 -0.99
CA THR A 52 4.50 7.46 -1.48
C THR A 52 5.95 7.34 -0.99
N SER A 53 6.23 6.76 0.19
CA SER A 53 7.63 6.55 0.62
C SER A 53 8.35 5.41 -0.09
N LEU A 54 7.64 4.60 -0.88
CA LEU A 54 8.22 3.48 -1.63
C LEU A 54 8.53 3.87 -3.09
N ILE A 55 8.04 5.02 -3.55
CA ILE A 55 8.29 5.53 -4.90
C ILE A 55 9.64 6.23 -4.95
N ARG A 56 10.43 5.90 -5.98
CA ARG A 56 11.79 6.41 -6.14
C ARG A 56 11.84 7.70 -6.96
N ASP A 57 12.72 8.62 -6.56
CA ASP A 57 13.13 9.75 -7.40
C ASP A 57 14.15 9.28 -8.45
N ALA A 58 13.64 8.78 -9.59
CA ALA A 58 14.46 8.29 -10.69
C ALA A 58 13.74 8.44 -12.04
N PRO A 59 14.47 8.43 -13.17
CA PRO A 59 13.86 8.44 -14.50
C PRO A 59 12.91 7.27 -14.73
N ALA A 60 11.95 7.45 -15.63
CA ALA A 60 11.05 6.38 -16.02
C ALA A 60 11.81 5.24 -16.72
N ARG A 61 11.48 4.00 -16.35
CA ARG A 61 11.98 2.81 -17.03
C ARG A 61 11.10 2.44 -18.24
N ALA A 62 11.50 1.39 -18.93
CA ALA A 62 10.77 0.84 -20.05
C ALA A 62 9.37 0.35 -19.66
N ARG A 63 8.48 0.27 -20.65
CA ARG A 63 7.18 -0.39 -20.53
C ARG A 63 7.23 -1.72 -21.29
N PHE A 64 6.15 -2.50 -21.22
CA PHE A 64 6.03 -3.79 -21.86
C PHE A 64 6.50 -3.76 -23.32
N ASP A 65 7.50 -4.60 -23.61
CA ASP A 65 8.19 -4.72 -24.89
C ASP A 65 8.00 -6.10 -25.53
N GLY A 66 7.07 -6.90 -24.97
CA GLY A 66 6.85 -8.30 -25.36
C GLY A 66 7.38 -9.31 -24.34
N ASN A 67 8.22 -8.90 -23.38
CA ASN A 67 8.75 -9.79 -22.35
C ASN A 67 7.98 -9.68 -21.03
N PHE A 68 7.71 -10.82 -20.40
CA PHE A 68 7.10 -10.80 -19.07
C PHE A 68 8.16 -10.66 -17.98
N LEU A 69 7.93 -9.74 -17.04
CA LEU A 69 8.68 -9.64 -15.81
C LEU A 69 8.53 -10.92 -14.98
N ARG A 70 9.60 -11.30 -14.29
CA ARG A 70 9.55 -12.34 -13.27
C ARG A 70 8.59 -11.91 -12.16
N HIS A 71 7.55 -12.71 -11.94
CA HIS A 71 6.59 -12.47 -10.86
C HIS A 71 7.25 -12.54 -9.48
N LEU A 72 6.86 -11.63 -8.59
CA LEU A 72 7.27 -11.60 -7.20
C LEU A 72 6.07 -11.89 -6.30
N ALA A 73 6.20 -12.89 -5.43
CA ALA A 73 5.18 -13.17 -4.42
C ALA A 73 4.96 -11.95 -3.50
N THR A 74 3.73 -11.74 -3.04
CA THR A 74 3.26 -10.55 -2.30
C THR A 74 4.05 -10.21 -1.03
N GLY A 75 4.80 -11.16 -0.46
CA GLY A 75 5.68 -10.90 0.69
C GLY A 75 7.11 -10.46 0.33
N ARG A 76 7.57 -10.74 -0.90
CA ARG A 76 8.97 -10.54 -1.28
C ARG A 76 9.28 -9.07 -1.55
N TYR A 77 8.42 -8.35 -2.26
CA TYR A 77 8.65 -6.92 -2.51
C TYR A 77 8.58 -6.10 -1.21
N SER A 78 7.68 -6.46 -0.27
CA SER A 78 7.61 -5.81 1.05
C SER A 78 8.87 -6.08 1.87
N HIS A 79 9.40 -7.30 1.82
CA HIS A 79 10.67 -7.62 2.48
C HIS A 79 11.82 -6.77 1.92
N LYS A 80 11.95 -6.71 0.58
CA LYS A 80 12.95 -5.87 -0.08
C LYS A 80 12.85 -4.41 0.37
N ALA A 81 11.65 -3.84 0.37
CA ALA A 81 11.45 -2.45 0.78
C ALA A 81 11.72 -2.20 2.27
N PHE A 82 11.03 -2.94 3.15
CA PHE A 82 10.99 -2.59 4.57
C PHE A 82 12.18 -3.11 5.37
N ILE A 83 12.82 -4.19 4.91
CA ILE A 83 13.99 -4.80 5.55
C ILE A 83 15.27 -4.46 4.78
N GLU A 84 15.35 -4.85 3.50
CA GLU A 84 16.58 -4.71 2.69
C GLU A 84 16.81 -3.26 2.22
N LYS A 85 15.82 -2.37 2.36
CA LYS A 85 15.81 -0.97 1.87
C LYS A 85 16.00 -0.86 0.36
N ASP A 86 15.57 -1.89 -0.37
CA ASP A 86 15.59 -1.96 -1.82
C ASP A 86 14.18 -1.69 -2.38
N LEU A 87 14.08 -0.60 -3.14
CA LEU A 87 12.84 -0.10 -3.74
C LEU A 87 12.75 -0.38 -5.26
N ASP A 88 13.60 -1.25 -5.82
CA ASP A 88 13.62 -1.54 -7.26
C ASP A 88 12.29 -2.09 -7.80
N CYS A 89 11.54 -2.79 -6.95
CA CYS A 89 10.23 -3.34 -7.29
C CYS A 89 9.12 -2.29 -7.41
N PHE A 90 9.36 -1.06 -6.95
CA PHE A 90 8.38 0.02 -6.93
C PHE A 90 8.59 0.98 -8.09
N MET A 91 7.54 1.70 -8.45
CA MET A 91 7.60 2.71 -9.50
C MET A 91 8.58 3.83 -9.13
N THR A 92 8.98 4.60 -10.15
CA THR A 92 9.59 5.90 -9.98
C THR A 92 8.55 7.01 -10.03
N ALA A 93 8.88 8.21 -9.56
CA ALA A 93 7.98 9.35 -9.61
C ALA A 93 7.60 9.73 -11.05
N GLU A 94 8.51 9.57 -12.02
CA GLU A 94 8.19 9.80 -13.43
C GLU A 94 7.20 8.78 -13.99
N GLU A 95 7.27 7.52 -13.55
CA GLU A 95 6.34 6.45 -13.94
C GLU A 95 4.93 6.70 -13.38
N VAL A 96 4.84 7.12 -12.11
CA VAL A 96 3.56 7.51 -11.50
C VAL A 96 2.98 8.75 -12.20
N ARG A 97 3.80 9.76 -12.50
CA ARG A 97 3.36 10.94 -13.26
C ARG A 97 2.85 10.56 -14.66
N PHE A 98 3.57 9.69 -15.36
CA PHE A 98 3.10 9.18 -16.65
C PHE A 98 1.72 8.54 -16.53
N LEU A 99 1.51 7.66 -15.54
CA LEU A 99 0.20 7.04 -15.30
C LEU A 99 -0.88 8.10 -14.99
N ALA A 100 -0.55 9.11 -14.18
CA ALA A 100 -1.48 10.18 -13.81
C ALA A 100 -1.96 11.02 -15.01
N GLU A 101 -1.18 11.08 -16.10
CA GLU A 101 -1.53 11.80 -17.33
C GLU A 101 -2.42 10.98 -18.27
N GLN A 102 -2.68 9.69 -17.97
CA GLN A 102 -3.46 8.84 -18.85
C GLN A 102 -4.97 9.04 -18.64
N PRO A 103 -5.76 9.10 -19.73
CA PRO A 103 -7.18 9.44 -19.63
C PRO A 103 -8.04 8.38 -18.92
N ASN A 104 -7.57 7.13 -18.88
CA ASN A 104 -8.25 6.01 -18.25
C ASN A 104 -7.68 5.67 -16.85
N VAL A 105 -6.88 6.55 -16.26
CA VAL A 105 -6.20 6.30 -14.99
C VAL A 105 -6.65 7.29 -13.91
N ARG A 106 -6.87 6.75 -12.71
CA ARG A 106 -7.04 7.51 -11.47
C ARG A 106 -5.90 7.17 -10.51
N ILE A 107 -5.32 8.19 -9.89
CA ILE A 107 -4.34 8.02 -8.81
C ILE A 107 -5.04 8.22 -7.47
N GLY A 108 -4.76 7.31 -6.52
CA GLY A 108 -5.20 7.37 -5.13
C GLY A 108 -4.01 7.27 -4.16
N ALA A 109 -4.25 7.56 -2.88
CA ALA A 109 -3.26 7.44 -1.83
C ALA A 109 -3.28 6.05 -1.17
N HIS A 110 -2.12 5.54 -0.77
CA HIS A 110 -1.96 4.32 0.00
C HIS A 110 -1.04 4.50 1.22
N SER A 111 -1.22 5.60 1.95
CA SER A 111 -0.32 6.11 3.01
C SER A 111 1.04 6.59 2.51
N HIS A 112 1.80 7.20 3.41
CA HIS A 112 3.22 7.47 3.18
C HIS A 112 4.09 6.30 3.60
N PHE A 113 4.08 5.92 4.88
CA PHE A 113 5.02 4.97 5.47
C PHE A 113 4.62 3.50 5.33
N HIS A 114 3.31 3.20 5.20
CA HIS A 114 2.79 1.83 5.12
C HIS A 114 3.32 0.91 6.24
N ASP A 115 3.39 1.46 7.46
CA ASP A 115 4.07 0.82 8.59
C ASP A 115 3.13 -0.05 9.44
N VAL A 116 3.74 -0.90 10.26
CA VAL A 116 3.07 -1.82 11.18
C VAL A 116 3.39 -1.52 12.64
N ILE A 117 2.55 -2.00 13.54
CA ILE A 117 2.72 -1.87 14.99
C ILE A 117 2.29 -3.16 15.70
N LEU A 118 2.89 -3.42 16.87
CA LEU A 118 2.40 -4.44 17.80
C LEU A 118 1.12 -3.95 18.48
N THR A 119 0.12 -4.82 18.62
CA THR A 119 -1.16 -4.50 19.27
C THR A 119 -1.83 -5.76 19.81
N ASP A 120 -2.61 -5.60 20.89
CA ASP A 120 -3.46 -6.62 21.49
C ASP A 120 -4.76 -6.86 20.69
N VAL A 121 -4.99 -6.07 19.64
CA VAL A 121 -6.14 -6.25 18.74
C VAL A 121 -5.86 -7.34 17.71
N HIS A 122 -6.41 -8.53 17.93
CA HIS A 122 -6.25 -9.66 17.02
C HIS A 122 -7.15 -9.61 15.78
N PRO A 123 -6.70 -10.16 14.62
CA PRO A 123 -7.55 -10.31 13.45
C PRO A 123 -8.63 -11.37 13.70
N ARG A 124 -9.84 -11.15 13.17
CA ARG A 124 -10.96 -12.13 13.27
C ARG A 124 -10.61 -13.50 12.68
N LYS A 125 -9.79 -13.51 11.63
CA LYS A 125 -9.28 -14.73 10.98
C LYS A 125 -7.76 -14.66 11.00
N PRO A 126 -7.09 -15.35 11.93
CA PRO A 126 -5.63 -15.39 11.99
C PRO A 126 -5.05 -15.92 10.68
N LYS A 127 -4.05 -15.22 10.16
CA LYS A 127 -3.22 -15.67 9.05
C LYS A 127 -1.78 -15.70 9.50
N PRO A 128 -0.92 -16.53 8.89
CA PRO A 128 0.52 -16.45 9.10
C PRO A 128 1.01 -15.02 8.88
N VAL A 129 1.81 -14.53 9.82
CA VAL A 129 2.45 -13.21 9.71
C VAL A 129 3.51 -13.30 8.61
N SER A 130 3.54 -12.31 7.70
CA SER A 130 4.56 -12.26 6.65
C SER A 130 5.96 -12.07 7.27
N PRO A 131 7.02 -12.70 6.74
CA PRO A 131 8.36 -12.65 7.33
C PRO A 131 8.86 -11.24 7.65
N TRP A 132 8.67 -10.31 6.71
CA TRP A 132 9.07 -8.91 6.88
C TRP A 132 8.39 -8.24 8.08
N LYS A 133 7.12 -8.56 8.37
CA LYS A 133 6.40 -7.98 9.52
C LYS A 133 7.00 -8.47 10.83
N SER A 134 7.35 -9.76 10.90
CA SER A 134 8.01 -10.33 12.08
C SER A 134 9.39 -9.73 12.30
N GLU A 135 10.17 -9.57 11.24
CA GLU A 135 11.53 -9.02 11.30
C GLU A 135 11.56 -7.54 11.68
N ARG A 136 10.51 -6.77 11.34
CA ARG A 136 10.35 -5.38 11.80
C ARG A 136 10.36 -5.21 13.32
N PHE A 137 10.12 -6.29 14.08
CA PHE A 137 10.14 -6.31 15.54
C PHE A 137 11.17 -7.31 16.08
N ALA A 138 12.23 -7.60 15.32
CA ALA A 138 13.30 -8.50 15.75
C ALA A 138 14.07 -7.97 16.98
N ASP A 139 14.08 -6.64 17.16
CA ASP A 139 14.66 -5.94 18.30
C ASP A 139 13.80 -6.02 19.58
N VAL A 140 12.52 -6.38 19.46
CA VAL A 140 11.62 -6.55 20.61
C VAL A 140 11.73 -7.99 21.13
N PRO A 141 12.13 -8.19 22.41
CA PRO A 141 12.23 -9.52 23.02
C PRO A 141 10.97 -10.36 22.82
N ALA A 142 11.13 -11.65 22.48
CA ALA A 142 10.01 -12.55 22.16
C ALA A 142 8.98 -12.65 23.30
N ALA A 143 9.44 -12.64 24.56
CA ALA A 143 8.57 -12.66 25.74
C ALA A 143 7.63 -11.43 25.80
N LEU A 144 8.09 -10.25 25.36
CA LEU A 144 7.28 -9.03 25.32
C LEU A 144 6.31 -8.99 24.13
N ARG A 145 6.53 -9.82 23.10
CA ARG A 145 5.64 -9.94 21.94
C ARG A 145 4.55 -11.00 22.13
N GLN A 146 4.64 -11.81 23.19
CA GLN A 146 3.72 -12.92 23.41
C GLN A 146 2.29 -12.42 23.57
N GLY A 147 1.35 -13.03 22.84
CA GLY A 147 -0.06 -12.63 22.86
C GLY A 147 -0.38 -11.34 22.10
N LEU A 148 0.59 -10.72 21.43
CA LEU A 148 0.35 -9.56 20.57
C LEU A 148 0.22 -9.97 19.09
N SER A 149 -0.33 -9.07 18.30
CA SER A 149 -0.45 -9.17 16.85
C SER A 149 0.25 -8.01 16.16
N ILE A 150 0.61 -8.18 14.88
CA ILE A 150 1.21 -7.11 14.07
C ILE A 150 0.18 -6.59 13.07
N ARG A 151 -0.21 -5.32 13.20
CA ARG A 151 -1.31 -4.68 12.46
C ARG A 151 -0.88 -3.32 11.90
N SER A 152 -1.75 -2.66 11.13
CA SER A 152 -1.52 -1.30 10.61
C SER A 152 -1.21 -0.29 11.73
N ARG A 153 -0.09 0.42 11.61
CA ARG A 153 0.28 1.50 12.55
C ARG A 153 -0.66 2.71 12.46
N LEU A 154 -1.35 2.87 11.33
CA LEU A 154 -2.37 3.89 11.13
C LEU A 154 -3.70 3.50 11.77
N ALA A 155 -4.12 2.24 11.64
CA ALA A 155 -5.43 1.80 12.10
C ALA A 155 -5.49 1.53 13.61
N PHE A 156 -4.37 1.22 14.26
CA PHE A 156 -4.33 0.84 15.67
C PHE A 156 -3.31 1.65 16.46
N GLN A 157 -3.70 2.06 17.67
CA GLN A 157 -2.83 2.77 18.61
C GLN A 157 -1.59 1.94 18.96
N GLY A 158 -1.77 0.68 19.37
CA GLY A 158 -0.68 -0.27 19.56
C GLY A 158 0.35 0.11 20.62
N PHE A 159 1.49 -0.57 20.58
CA PHE A 159 2.57 -0.45 21.55
C PHE A 159 3.87 0.02 20.89
N GLU A 160 4.65 0.79 21.64
CA GLU A 160 6.00 1.23 21.27
C GLU A 160 7.02 0.59 22.19
N PHE A 161 8.14 0.17 21.61
CA PHE A 161 9.27 -0.39 22.33
C PHE A 161 10.36 0.66 22.45
N ALA A 162 10.73 1.02 23.67
CA ALA A 162 11.80 1.97 23.97
C ALA A 162 12.43 1.59 25.31
N GLU A 163 13.76 1.74 25.41
CA GLU A 163 14.50 1.53 26.67
C GLU A 163 14.22 0.15 27.31
N GLY A 164 14.08 -0.90 26.50
CA GLY A 164 13.81 -2.26 26.97
C GLY A 164 12.36 -2.51 27.42
N ARG A 165 11.47 -1.51 27.32
CA ARG A 165 10.06 -1.61 27.73
C ARG A 165 9.13 -1.48 26.53
N LEU A 166 8.12 -2.35 26.50
CA LEU A 166 6.98 -2.20 25.60
C LEU A 166 5.86 -1.46 26.35
N ALA A 167 5.40 -0.33 25.82
CA ALA A 167 4.38 0.51 26.45
C ALA A 167 3.29 0.90 25.43
N PRO A 168 2.03 1.06 25.86
CA PRO A 168 0.99 1.58 24.97
C PRO A 168 1.40 2.95 24.42
N ARG A 169 1.29 3.14 23.11
CA ARG A 169 1.45 4.45 22.48
C ARG A 169 0.34 5.36 23.00
N SER A 170 0.58 6.63 23.31
CA SER A 170 -0.52 7.55 23.70
C SER A 170 -1.43 7.85 22.52
N GLU A 171 -2.68 8.27 22.79
CA GLU A 171 -3.60 8.70 21.72
C GLU A 171 -3.01 9.87 20.92
N ASP A 172 -2.43 10.87 21.59
CA ASP A 172 -1.78 12.02 20.94
C ASP A 172 -0.67 11.60 19.98
N ARG A 173 0.21 10.67 20.39
CA ARG A 173 1.29 10.14 19.54
C ARG A 173 0.74 9.36 18.35
N TRP A 174 -0.34 8.63 18.53
CA TRP A 174 -1.00 7.93 17.44
C TRP A 174 -1.61 8.91 16.43
N MET A 175 -2.36 9.91 16.91
CA MET A 175 -2.98 10.92 16.05
C MET A 175 -1.93 11.80 15.35
N GLU A 176 -0.83 12.14 16.02
CA GLU A 176 0.34 12.80 15.41
C GLU A 176 0.95 11.95 14.29
N PHE A 177 1.08 10.63 14.50
CA PHE A 177 1.59 9.74 13.46
C PHE A 177 0.68 9.70 12.24
N ILE A 178 -0.64 9.57 12.42
CA ILE A 178 -1.60 9.56 11.31
C ILE A 178 -1.53 10.87 10.53
N ARG A 179 -1.55 12.00 11.24
CA ARG A 179 -1.47 13.33 10.63
C ARG A 179 -0.17 13.48 9.83
N ARG A 180 0.98 13.15 10.42
CA ARG A 180 2.28 13.23 9.75
C ARG A 180 2.38 12.34 8.52
N ASP A 181 1.90 11.10 8.60
CA ASP A 181 1.85 10.19 7.44
C ASP A 181 1.02 10.80 6.30
N THR A 182 -0.15 11.35 6.65
CA THR A 182 -1.07 11.98 5.69
C THR A 182 -0.45 13.23 5.06
N GLU A 183 0.12 14.14 5.86
CA GLU A 183 0.80 15.35 5.38
C GLU A 183 1.94 15.00 4.41
N LEU A 184 2.80 14.04 4.77
CA LEU A 184 3.90 13.61 3.90
C LEU A 184 3.40 12.95 2.61
N CYS A 185 2.30 12.19 2.68
CA CYS A 185 1.67 11.58 1.52
C CYS A 185 1.18 12.65 0.53
N LEU A 186 0.43 13.65 1.01
CA LEU A 186 -0.09 14.73 0.15
C LEU A 186 1.03 15.62 -0.39
N ASN A 187 1.99 16.00 0.46
CA ASN A 187 3.15 16.79 0.06
C ASN A 187 3.96 16.11 -1.04
N TRP A 188 4.04 14.78 -1.03
CA TRP A 188 4.68 14.02 -2.11
C TRP A 188 3.95 14.23 -3.44
N PHE A 189 2.62 14.09 -3.49
CA PHE A 189 1.86 14.32 -4.72
C PHE A 189 2.04 15.75 -5.25
N GLU A 190 1.96 16.75 -4.37
CA GLU A 190 2.17 18.15 -4.72
C GLU A 190 3.57 18.39 -5.29
N ARG A 191 4.61 17.89 -4.62
CA ARG A 191 6.01 18.01 -5.04
C ARG A 191 6.24 17.42 -6.44
N HIS A 192 5.59 16.30 -6.74
CA HIS A 192 5.70 15.63 -8.04
C HIS A 192 4.71 16.14 -9.09
N ARG A 193 3.96 17.21 -8.79
CA ARG A 193 2.95 17.83 -9.67
C ARG A 193 1.90 16.83 -10.14
N ILE A 194 1.60 15.84 -9.31
CA ILE A 194 0.49 14.92 -9.51
C ILE A 194 -0.71 15.51 -8.78
N ARG A 195 -1.89 15.45 -9.41
CA ARG A 195 -3.12 15.92 -8.77
C ARG A 195 -3.28 15.25 -7.42
N VAL A 196 -3.50 16.05 -6.38
CA VAL A 196 -3.74 15.57 -5.02
C VAL A 196 -4.96 14.62 -5.03
N PRO A 197 -4.81 13.36 -4.57
CA PRO A 197 -5.87 12.38 -4.63
C PRO A 197 -6.97 12.65 -3.60
N ASP A 198 -8.20 12.28 -3.94
CA ASP A 198 -9.36 12.27 -3.03
C ASP A 198 -9.83 10.86 -2.66
N ALA A 199 -9.17 9.83 -3.21
CA ALA A 199 -9.37 8.43 -2.91
C ALA A 199 -8.20 7.88 -2.07
N TYR A 200 -8.52 7.08 -1.06
CA TYR A 200 -7.56 6.48 -0.15
C TYR A 200 -7.83 4.98 0.00
N CYS A 201 -6.82 4.15 -0.26
CA CYS A 201 -6.87 2.73 0.07
C CYS A 201 -6.15 2.48 1.39
N PHE A 202 -6.78 1.75 2.31
CA PHE A 202 -6.22 1.48 3.63
C PHE A 202 -5.12 0.41 3.57
N PRO A 203 -3.89 0.70 4.05
CA PRO A 203 -2.85 -0.30 4.18
C PRO A 203 -3.36 -1.53 4.95
N PHE A 204 -3.08 -2.71 4.41
CA PHE A 204 -3.52 -4.00 4.95
C PHE A 204 -5.05 -4.18 5.05
N ASN A 205 -5.85 -3.28 4.47
CA ASN A 205 -7.31 -3.23 4.59
C ASN A 205 -7.80 -2.96 6.02
N GLU A 206 -7.00 -2.23 6.80
CA GLU A 206 -7.26 -1.97 8.21
C GLU A 206 -7.47 -0.48 8.45
N TYR A 207 -8.52 -0.14 9.19
CA TYR A 207 -8.92 1.23 9.46
C TYR A 207 -9.59 1.36 10.83
N SER A 208 -9.66 2.60 11.31
CA SER A 208 -10.41 3.01 12.51
C SER A 208 -11.23 4.26 12.21
N SER A 209 -12.21 4.58 13.06
CA SER A 209 -12.96 5.83 12.94
C SER A 209 -12.04 7.05 13.02
N ARG A 210 -11.10 7.07 13.97
CA ARG A 210 -10.09 8.12 14.12
C ARG A 210 -9.28 8.35 12.84
N LEU A 211 -8.86 7.27 12.17
CA LEU A 211 -8.14 7.36 10.89
C LEU A 211 -9.03 7.95 9.79
N ILE A 212 -10.28 7.49 9.67
CA ILE A 212 -11.23 8.00 8.68
C ILE A 212 -11.49 9.50 8.90
N ASP A 213 -11.76 9.90 10.14
CA ASP A 213 -12.05 11.30 10.50
C ASP A 213 -10.85 12.21 10.16
N MET A 214 -9.62 11.75 10.47
CA MET A 214 -8.41 12.46 10.11
C MET A 214 -8.27 12.59 8.59
N LEU A 215 -8.36 11.48 7.83
CA LEU A 215 -8.24 11.52 6.37
C LEU A 215 -9.33 12.39 5.72
N ALA A 216 -10.56 12.35 6.22
CA ALA A 216 -11.65 13.20 5.75
C ALA A 216 -11.35 14.70 5.97
N SER A 217 -10.72 15.05 7.10
CA SER A 217 -10.28 16.45 7.35
C SER A 217 -9.22 16.95 6.37
N PHE A 218 -8.48 16.03 5.72
CA PHE A 218 -7.51 16.31 4.67
C PHE A 218 -8.11 16.26 3.24
N GLY A 219 -9.43 16.08 3.10
CA GLY A 219 -10.12 16.13 1.81
C GLY A 219 -10.29 14.79 1.10
N PHE A 220 -9.91 13.67 1.73
CA PHE A 220 -10.26 12.34 1.22
C PHE A 220 -11.77 12.10 1.34
N ARG A 221 -12.38 11.59 0.27
CA ARG A 221 -13.83 11.37 0.14
C ARG A 221 -14.19 9.93 -0.17
N GLU A 222 -13.27 9.18 -0.77
CA GLU A 222 -13.49 7.79 -1.12
C GLU A 222 -12.49 6.89 -0.40
N PHE A 223 -13.00 5.86 0.27
CA PHE A 223 -12.20 4.97 1.10
C PHE A 223 -12.32 3.52 0.61
N TYR A 224 -11.17 2.89 0.41
CA TYR A 224 -11.05 1.53 -0.10
C TYR A 224 -10.45 0.64 0.97
N ALA A 225 -11.16 -0.45 1.27
CA ALA A 225 -10.66 -1.61 2.01
C ALA A 225 -11.28 -2.84 1.38
N ALA A 226 -10.54 -3.95 1.34
CA ALA A 226 -11.01 -5.20 0.79
C ALA A 226 -12.32 -5.65 1.46
N ARG A 227 -13.41 -5.60 0.69
CA ARG A 227 -14.64 -6.37 0.90
C ARG A 227 -15.00 -7.25 -0.31
N SER A 228 -14.17 -7.29 -1.35
CA SER A 228 -14.40 -7.99 -2.62
C SER A 228 -13.32 -9.04 -2.94
N ALA A 229 -13.59 -9.91 -3.93
CA ALA A 229 -12.81 -11.09 -4.27
C ALA A 229 -11.31 -10.78 -4.39
N LYS A 230 -10.51 -11.46 -3.58
CA LYS A 230 -9.05 -11.49 -3.76
C LYS A 230 -8.73 -12.30 -5.01
N ASP A 231 -7.55 -12.07 -5.59
CA ASP A 231 -7.01 -12.84 -6.72
C ASP A 231 -7.50 -14.29 -6.66
N PRO A 232 -8.21 -14.81 -7.67
CA PRO A 232 -8.75 -16.17 -7.64
C PRO A 232 -7.65 -17.25 -7.57
N ARG A 233 -6.37 -16.87 -7.67
CA ARG A 233 -5.20 -17.74 -7.47
C ARG A 233 -4.62 -17.68 -6.04
N LEU A 234 -5.21 -16.89 -5.13
CA LEU A 234 -4.86 -16.81 -3.69
C LEU A 234 -5.93 -17.42 -2.78
#